data_AF-A0AAW0GAU0-F1
#
_entry.id   AF-A0AAW0GAU0-F1
#
_cell.length_a   1.000
_cell.length_b   1.000
_cell.length_c   1.000
_cell.angle_alpha   90.00
_cell.angle_beta   90.00
_cell.angle_gamma   90.00
#
_symmetry.space_group_name_H-M   'P 1'
#
loop_
_entity.id
_entity.type
_entity.pdbx_description
1 polymer ?
#
loop_
_entity_poly.entity_id
_entity_poly.type
_entity_poly.pdbx_seq_one_letter_code
_entity_poly.pdbx_strand_id
1 'polypeptide(L)'
;MKFGQKISHDLYNEWRPYYINYNLLKRELKDRTVSGDWSDKDEQQFTALLEKELDKVHDFQRAKTSELSRRIKDAEKAVKRLVTEEYTNGDDQPANSTTDPEAQPQRRTDVHQDAGSDDDDDSDDETDVQSIDALEDQFILLEEEVANLVADVHDLALFTKLNITGFMKILKKHDKQTGRPLKPTFIQDYLEKRPFYKYNWDGLIVKLSKLYDLVRNRGHPVQGDSSAGGSQSAFVRQTTKYWVHPDNLVHLKLAILKHLPVLVFNPSKEFESKDAAITSIYFDNEDLELYLGRLEKTEGAEAIRLRWYGDMNVKTIFVERKTHREDWTGEKSVKARFPIKEHLVNAFLRGEYTMDEEFQELVRKGKKTQEEVDSMIQLANEVQYAILTKKLKPVMRTFYNRTAFQLPGDARVRISLDTELTMVREDNWDNKTRAGDNWRRMNIGIDWPFDQLRPEDKESFKYGVLEVKLQTQFGQEPPKWVTDLVSSHLVEAVPK
;
A
#
# COMPACT_ATOMS: atom_id res chain seq x y z
N MET A 1 29.00 16.52 2.95
CA MET A 1 28.68 17.39 4.11
C MET A 1 28.88 16.64 5.43
N LYS A 2 29.43 17.26 6.49
CA LYS A 2 29.58 16.63 7.82
C LYS A 2 28.20 16.47 8.45
N PHE A 3 27.89 15.31 9.03
CA PHE A 3 26.52 15.03 9.54
C PHE A 3 26.02 16.03 10.59
N GLY A 4 26.90 16.55 11.44
CA GLY A 4 26.51 17.58 12.43
C GLY A 4 25.99 18.88 11.80
N GLN A 5 26.42 19.22 10.57
CA GLN A 5 25.85 20.33 9.80
C GLN A 5 24.55 19.93 9.12
N LYS A 6 24.51 18.70 8.57
CA LYS A 6 23.30 18.15 7.94
C LYS A 6 22.11 18.12 8.91
N ILE A 7 22.28 17.55 10.11
CA ILE A 7 21.19 17.47 11.08
C ILE A 7 20.73 18.85 11.54
N SER A 8 21.64 19.82 11.67
CA SER A 8 21.26 21.19 12.08
C SER A 8 20.56 21.97 10.98
N HIS A 9 20.77 21.63 9.72
CA HIS A 9 20.12 22.27 8.57
C HIS A 9 18.79 21.60 8.21
N ASP A 10 18.74 20.26 8.25
CA ASP A 10 17.60 19.47 7.77
C ASP A 10 16.58 19.17 8.89
N LEU A 11 16.81 19.62 10.13
CA LEU A 11 15.86 19.41 11.22
C LEU A 11 14.64 20.33 11.07
N TYR A 12 13.50 19.84 11.50
CA TYR A 12 12.31 20.66 11.67
C TYR A 12 12.47 21.55 12.92
N ASN A 13 12.44 22.87 12.73
CA ASN A 13 12.83 23.84 13.74
C ASN A 13 11.99 23.77 15.01
N GLU A 14 10.68 23.53 14.90
CA GLU A 14 9.78 23.45 16.06
C GLU A 14 10.08 22.23 16.93
N TRP A 15 10.57 21.14 16.32
CA TRP A 15 10.88 19.91 17.04
C TRP A 15 12.35 19.80 17.43
N ARG A 16 13.14 20.85 17.21
CA ARG A 16 14.58 20.91 17.51
C ARG A 16 14.95 20.38 18.90
N PRO A 17 14.22 20.65 20.00
CA PRO A 17 14.57 20.14 21.33
C PRO A 17 14.52 18.60 21.43
N TYR A 18 13.67 17.97 20.61
CA TYR A 18 13.42 16.53 20.64
C TYR A 18 14.39 15.73 19.76
N TYR A 19 15.11 16.39 18.85
CA TYR A 19 16.17 15.74 18.06
C TYR A 19 17.35 15.32 18.95
N ILE A 20 18.05 14.27 18.50
CA ILE A 20 19.32 13.85 19.06
C ILE A 20 20.32 15.01 19.04
N ASN A 21 20.89 15.32 20.19
CA ASN A 21 21.91 16.35 20.34
C ASN A 21 23.28 15.81 19.90
N TYR A 22 23.40 15.54 18.60
CA TYR A 22 24.59 14.95 17.99
C TYR A 22 25.85 15.78 18.25
N ASN A 23 25.72 17.11 18.31
CA ASN A 23 26.84 18.01 18.55
C ASN A 23 27.33 17.94 20.00
N LEU A 24 26.43 17.82 20.97
CA LEU A 24 26.78 17.58 22.38
C LEU A 24 27.50 16.23 22.53
N LEU A 25 26.90 15.14 22.03
CA LEU A 25 27.50 13.80 22.11
C LEU A 25 28.89 13.75 21.44
N LYS A 26 29.03 14.41 20.30
CA LYS A 26 30.32 14.51 19.61
C LYS A 26 31.36 15.30 20.42
N ARG A 27 30.94 16.36 21.13
CA ARG A 27 31.82 17.15 21.97
C ARG A 27 32.26 16.34 23.19
N GLU A 28 31.33 15.72 23.91
CA GLU A 28 31.62 14.83 25.03
C GLU A 28 32.63 13.73 24.66
N LEU A 29 32.40 13.07 23.51
CA LEU A 29 33.32 12.05 23.01
C LEU A 29 34.72 12.61 22.74
N LYS A 30 34.81 13.82 22.18
CA LYS A 30 36.10 14.46 21.89
C LYS A 30 36.82 14.91 23.17
N ASP A 31 36.12 15.55 24.09
CA ASP A 31 36.73 16.13 25.29
C ASP A 31 37.28 15.03 26.21
N ARG A 32 36.57 13.91 26.31
CA ARG A 32 37.00 12.72 27.08
C ARG A 32 38.17 11.98 26.45
N THR A 33 38.19 11.85 25.11
CA THR A 33 39.32 11.22 24.39
C THR A 33 40.56 12.10 24.30
N VAL A 34 40.42 13.42 24.49
CA VAL A 34 41.57 14.34 24.59
C VAL A 34 42.16 14.36 26.01
N SER A 35 41.32 14.11 27.03
CA SER A 35 41.72 14.17 28.44
C SER A 35 42.42 12.90 28.97
N GLY A 36 42.48 11.82 28.18
CA GLY A 36 43.15 10.57 28.52
C GLY A 36 42.64 9.37 27.73
N ASP A 37 43.09 8.17 28.12
CA ASP A 37 42.55 6.90 27.59
C ASP A 37 41.10 6.70 28.04
N TRP A 38 40.25 6.23 27.14
CA TRP A 38 38.82 6.04 27.38
C TRP A 38 38.56 4.99 28.48
N SER A 39 38.04 5.44 29.63
CA SER A 39 37.83 4.60 30.81
C SER A 39 36.47 3.91 30.84
N ASP A 40 36.30 2.89 31.69
CA ASP A 40 35.00 2.24 31.92
C ASP A 40 33.95 3.22 32.46
N LYS A 41 34.38 4.23 33.22
CA LYS A 41 33.51 5.29 33.71
C LYS A 41 33.03 6.19 32.58
N ASP A 42 33.88 6.48 31.59
CA ASP A 42 33.50 7.24 30.40
C ASP A 42 32.52 6.46 29.53
N GLU A 43 32.74 5.15 29.36
CA GLU A 43 31.83 4.25 28.65
C GLU A 43 30.43 4.28 29.28
N GLN A 44 30.34 4.11 30.62
CA GLN A 44 29.07 4.14 31.34
C GLN A 44 28.35 5.49 31.23
N GLN A 45 29.09 6.59 31.41
CA GLN A 45 28.50 7.93 31.32
C GLN A 45 28.04 8.28 29.90
N PHE A 46 28.83 7.90 28.88
CA PHE A 46 28.45 8.12 27.49
C PHE A 46 27.24 7.27 27.08
N THR A 47 27.18 6.02 27.55
CA THR A 47 26.02 5.14 27.33
C THR A 47 24.76 5.73 27.98
N ALA A 48 24.85 6.23 29.21
CA ALA A 48 23.73 6.89 29.88
C ALA A 48 23.25 8.16 29.15
N LEU A 49 24.16 8.93 28.54
CA LEU A 49 23.80 10.07 27.69
C LEU A 49 23.06 9.62 26.42
N LEU A 50 23.52 8.54 25.78
CA LEU A 50 22.85 7.96 24.61
C LEU A 50 21.46 7.42 24.96
N GLU A 51 21.31 6.75 26.10
CA GLU A 51 20.04 6.25 26.59
C GLU A 51 19.05 7.40 26.87
N LYS A 52 19.49 8.48 27.52
CA LYS A 52 18.65 9.66 27.75
C LYS A 52 18.19 10.31 26.45
N GLU A 53 19.07 10.41 25.46
CA GLU A 53 18.71 10.93 24.14
C GLU A 53 17.76 9.98 23.40
N LEU A 54 17.92 8.67 23.56
CA LEU A 54 17.02 7.66 22.98
C LEU A 54 15.61 7.78 23.57
N ASP A 55 15.49 7.86 24.90
CA ASP A 55 14.21 8.00 25.59
C ASP A 55 13.49 9.27 25.17
N LYS A 56 14.22 10.39 25.08
CA LYS A 56 13.67 11.66 24.59
C LYS A 56 13.08 11.52 23.18
N VAL A 57 13.81 10.91 22.25
CA VAL A 57 13.36 10.74 20.86
C VAL A 57 12.18 9.77 20.79
N HIS A 58 12.24 8.67 21.55
CA HIS A 58 11.19 7.67 21.61
C HIS A 58 9.89 8.24 22.18
N ASP A 59 9.95 8.96 23.29
CA ASP A 59 8.76 9.51 23.95
C ASP A 59 8.10 10.59 23.10
N PHE A 60 8.89 11.45 22.45
CA PHE A 60 8.35 12.42 21.50
C PHE A 60 7.67 11.74 20.31
N GLN A 61 8.32 10.75 19.70
CA GLN A 61 7.76 10.00 18.57
C GLN A 61 6.45 9.32 18.96
N ARG A 62 6.39 8.69 20.14
CA ARG A 62 5.19 8.04 20.65
C ARG A 62 4.07 9.04 20.88
N ALA A 63 4.36 10.14 21.56
CA ALA A 63 3.38 11.19 21.86
C ALA A 63 2.80 11.81 20.58
N LYS A 64 3.67 12.24 19.64
CA LYS A 64 3.21 12.83 18.37
C LYS A 64 2.41 11.86 17.53
N THR A 65 2.78 10.58 17.54
CA THR A 65 2.01 9.57 16.80
C THR A 65 0.62 9.36 17.38
N SER A 66 0.49 9.31 18.70
CA SER A 66 -0.82 9.24 19.37
C SER A 66 -1.66 10.50 19.10
N GLU A 67 -1.03 11.68 19.08
CA GLU A 67 -1.68 12.95 18.73
C GLU A 67 -2.23 12.93 17.29
N LEU A 68 -1.40 12.55 16.31
CA LEU A 68 -1.81 12.45 14.90
C LEU A 68 -2.93 11.44 14.72
N SER A 69 -2.84 10.29 15.38
CA SER A 69 -3.91 9.28 15.36
C SER A 69 -5.22 9.81 15.91
N ARG A 70 -5.18 10.66 16.94
CA ARG A 70 -6.37 11.30 17.52
C ARG A 70 -6.94 12.36 16.57
N ARG A 71 -6.11 13.26 16.05
CA ARG A 71 -6.55 14.29 15.09
C ARG A 71 -7.18 13.70 13.84
N ILE A 72 -6.61 12.62 13.28
CA ILE A 72 -7.21 11.90 12.14
C ILE A 72 -8.60 11.37 12.49
N LYS A 73 -8.80 10.78 13.69
CA LYS A 73 -10.10 10.28 14.14
C LYS A 73 -11.11 11.41 14.36
N ASP A 74 -10.66 12.53 14.93
CA ASP A 74 -11.51 13.68 15.21
C ASP A 74 -11.97 14.34 13.91
N ALA A 75 -11.07 14.49 12.93
CA ALA A 75 -11.38 14.97 11.58
C ALA A 75 -12.34 14.01 10.85
N GLU A 76 -12.12 12.69 10.93
CA GLU A 76 -13.04 11.70 10.35
C GLU A 76 -14.46 11.81 10.95
N LYS A 77 -14.55 12.03 12.27
CA LYS A 77 -15.83 12.26 12.95
C LYS A 77 -16.46 13.60 12.59
N ALA A 78 -15.67 14.65 12.36
CA ALA A 78 -16.16 15.94 11.91
C ALA A 78 -16.80 15.81 10.52
N VAL A 79 -16.10 15.23 9.55
CA VAL A 79 -16.65 15.04 8.20
C VAL A 79 -17.93 14.21 8.22
N LYS A 80 -17.98 13.10 8.96
CA LYS A 80 -19.21 12.28 9.07
C LYS A 80 -20.40 13.07 9.65
N ARG A 81 -20.17 14.03 10.54
CA ARG A 81 -21.22 14.90 11.07
C ARG A 81 -21.73 15.87 10.01
N LEU A 82 -20.82 16.57 9.31
CA LEU A 82 -21.20 17.49 8.23
C LEU A 82 -22.01 16.81 7.13
N VAL A 83 -21.61 15.61 6.75
CA VAL A 83 -22.33 14.82 5.74
C VAL A 83 -23.72 14.44 6.23
N THR A 84 -23.89 14.14 7.52
CA THR A 84 -25.22 13.85 8.09
C THR A 84 -26.09 15.10 8.15
N GLU A 85 -25.48 16.25 8.48
CA GLU A 85 -26.15 17.56 8.55
C GLU A 85 -26.60 18.04 7.16
N GLU A 86 -25.81 17.78 6.11
CA GLU A 86 -26.17 18.02 4.71
C GLU A 86 -27.41 17.23 4.28
N TYR A 87 -27.54 15.96 4.71
CA TYR A 87 -28.74 15.15 4.43
C TYR A 87 -29.98 15.61 5.21
N THR A 88 -29.82 16.12 6.43
CA THR A 88 -30.97 16.57 7.24
C THR A 88 -31.51 17.93 6.81
N ASN A 89 -30.69 18.79 6.21
CA ASN A 89 -31.12 20.10 5.72
C ASN A 89 -31.63 20.06 4.26
N GLY A 90 -31.49 18.92 3.55
CA GLY A 90 -31.82 18.79 2.14
C GLY A 90 -33.18 18.17 1.79
N ASP A 91 -34.02 17.80 2.77
CA ASP A 91 -35.24 17.00 2.55
C ASP A 91 -36.58 17.73 2.80
N ASP A 92 -36.58 19.06 2.96
CA ASP A 92 -37.82 19.86 3.02
C ASP A 92 -38.28 20.30 1.62
N GLN A 93 -38.60 19.34 0.75
CA GLN A 93 -39.57 19.53 -0.33
C GLN A 93 -40.40 18.24 -0.53
N PRO A 94 -41.68 18.19 -0.09
CA PRO A 94 -42.54 17.06 -0.41
C PRO A 94 -43.01 17.18 -1.87
N ALA A 95 -42.33 16.46 -2.77
CA ALA A 95 -42.84 16.16 -4.10
C ALA A 95 -44.05 15.21 -3.97
N ASN A 96 -45.24 15.79 -3.97
CA ASN A 96 -46.51 15.10 -3.98
C ASN A 96 -46.70 14.37 -5.33
N SER A 97 -46.38 13.08 -5.40
CA SER A 97 -46.76 12.22 -6.53
C SER A 97 -47.41 10.93 -6.04
N THR A 98 -48.70 11.02 -5.73
CA THR A 98 -49.58 9.87 -5.57
C THR A 98 -49.82 9.21 -6.94
N THR A 99 -49.50 7.93 -7.05
CA THR A 99 -50.01 7.06 -8.12
C THR A 99 -50.52 5.78 -7.48
N ASP A 100 -51.84 5.59 -7.52
CA ASP A 100 -52.50 4.31 -7.33
C ASP A 100 -53.54 4.17 -8.45
N PRO A 101 -53.58 3.07 -9.23
CA PRO A 101 -54.47 2.94 -10.38
C PRO A 101 -55.72 2.12 -10.02
N GLU A 102 -56.93 2.64 -10.33
CA GLU A 102 -57.96 1.96 -11.13
C GLU A 102 -59.36 2.61 -11.02
N ALA A 103 -60.05 2.58 -12.17
CA ALA A 103 -61.52 2.52 -12.37
C ALA A 103 -62.42 3.78 -12.29
N GLN A 104 -62.70 4.27 -13.52
CA GLN A 104 -64.01 4.67 -14.09
C GLN A 104 -64.64 6.06 -13.84
N PRO A 105 -65.35 6.63 -14.84
CA PRO A 105 -65.67 8.05 -14.92
C PRO A 105 -67.16 8.36 -14.69
N GLN A 106 -67.48 9.37 -13.88
CA GLN A 106 -68.77 10.06 -13.99
C GLN A 106 -68.63 11.57 -13.76
N ARG A 107 -68.99 12.32 -14.82
CA ARG A 107 -69.26 13.76 -14.81
C ARG A 107 -70.42 14.08 -13.88
N ARG A 108 -70.31 15.18 -13.12
CA ARG A 108 -71.38 16.17 -12.95
C ARG A 108 -70.83 17.50 -12.45
N THR A 109 -71.44 18.55 -12.99
CA THR A 109 -71.14 19.98 -12.89
C THR A 109 -71.67 20.60 -11.59
N ASP A 110 -71.12 21.77 -11.26
CA ASP A 110 -71.80 23.01 -10.83
C ASP A 110 -71.32 23.73 -9.53
N VAL A 111 -70.70 24.90 -9.77
CA VAL A 111 -70.90 26.26 -9.19
C VAL A 111 -70.68 26.54 -7.69
N HIS A 112 -69.71 27.43 -7.38
CA HIS A 112 -69.74 28.69 -6.58
C HIS A 112 -68.32 29.05 -6.07
N GLN A 113 -67.67 30.16 -6.48
CA GLN A 113 -67.61 31.51 -5.84
C GLN A 113 -67.43 31.42 -4.30
N ASP A 114 -66.41 31.98 -3.64
CA ASP A 114 -66.08 33.41 -3.58
C ASP A 114 -64.87 33.68 -2.65
N ALA A 115 -64.27 34.85 -2.83
CA ALA A 115 -63.49 35.67 -1.89
C ALA A 115 -62.05 35.27 -1.53
N GLY A 116 -61.12 36.14 -1.96
CA GLY A 116 -59.70 36.09 -1.67
C GLY A 116 -59.28 36.76 -0.37
N SER A 117 -57.97 36.66 -0.11
CA SER A 117 -57.21 37.53 0.76
C SER A 117 -55.77 37.53 0.22
N ASP A 118 -55.34 38.69 -0.26
CA ASP A 118 -53.91 39.05 -0.38
C ASP A 118 -53.35 39.20 1.05
N ASP A 119 -52.15 38.69 1.31
CA ASP A 119 -51.22 39.24 2.30
C ASP A 119 -49.80 38.72 1.97
N ASP A 120 -48.98 39.64 1.47
CA ASP A 120 -47.53 39.82 1.64
C ASP A 120 -46.60 38.59 1.58
N ASP A 121 -45.96 38.41 0.42
CA ASP A 121 -44.80 37.54 0.19
C ASP A 121 -43.54 38.41 0.14
N ASP A 122 -42.77 38.47 1.23
CA ASP A 122 -41.39 38.93 1.20
C ASP A 122 -40.61 38.39 2.41
N SER A 123 -39.42 37.85 2.09
CA SER A 123 -38.32 37.40 2.98
C SER A 123 -38.33 35.96 3.50
N ASP A 124 -37.82 35.01 2.70
CA ASP A 124 -37.20 33.78 3.23
C ASP A 124 -35.94 33.30 2.45
N ASP A 125 -35.44 34.06 1.45
CA ASP A 125 -34.32 33.60 0.59
C ASP A 125 -32.90 33.97 1.10
N GLU A 126 -32.75 34.77 2.17
CA GLU A 126 -31.42 35.18 2.68
C GLU A 126 -30.84 34.23 3.75
N THR A 127 -31.66 33.41 4.41
CA THR A 127 -31.22 32.52 5.51
C THR A 127 -30.62 31.21 5.02
N ASP A 128 -31.08 30.66 3.89
CA ASP A 128 -30.59 29.39 3.36
C ASP A 128 -29.20 29.51 2.70
N VAL A 129 -28.89 30.65 2.07
CA VAL A 129 -27.58 30.90 1.44
C VAL A 129 -26.45 30.97 2.48
N GLN A 130 -26.71 31.55 3.66
CA GLN A 130 -25.72 31.61 4.75
C GLN A 130 -25.40 30.22 5.34
N SER A 131 -26.31 29.26 5.23
CA SER A 131 -26.12 27.90 5.74
C SER A 131 -25.21 27.06 4.83
N ILE A 132 -25.32 27.25 3.51
CA ILE A 132 -24.52 26.54 2.50
C ILE A 132 -23.09 27.08 2.48
N ASP A 133 -22.92 28.40 2.51
CA ASP A 133 -21.59 29.04 2.58
C ASP A 133 -20.84 28.63 3.85
N ALA A 134 -21.55 28.54 4.99
CA ALA A 134 -20.97 28.09 6.25
C ALA A 134 -20.55 26.61 6.24
N LEU A 135 -21.27 25.75 5.50
CA LEU A 135 -20.89 24.35 5.30
C LEU A 135 -19.67 24.23 4.37
N GLU A 136 -19.61 25.02 3.31
CA GLU A 136 -18.49 25.05 2.39
C GLU A 136 -17.20 25.52 3.08
N ASP A 137 -17.27 26.56 3.92
CA ASP A 137 -16.17 27.02 4.76
C ASP A 137 -15.66 25.91 5.70
N GLN A 138 -16.57 25.10 6.27
CA GLN A 138 -16.19 23.99 7.14
C GLN A 138 -15.47 22.85 6.39
N PHE A 139 -15.87 22.58 5.14
CA PHE A 139 -15.14 21.64 4.29
C PHE A 139 -13.75 22.16 3.92
N ILE A 140 -13.60 23.45 3.61
CA ILE A 140 -12.31 24.09 3.33
C ILE A 140 -11.37 23.96 4.54
N LEU A 141 -11.87 24.23 5.75
CA LEU A 141 -11.10 24.06 6.99
C LEU A 141 -10.68 22.60 7.22
N LEU A 142 -11.53 21.64 6.87
CA LEU A 142 -11.20 20.22 6.95
C LEU A 142 -10.16 19.81 5.90
N GLU A 143 -10.22 20.35 4.69
CA GLU A 143 -9.18 20.15 3.67
C GLU A 143 -7.82 20.67 4.15
N GLU A 144 -7.80 21.86 4.76
CA GLU A 144 -6.59 22.45 5.34
C GLU A 144 -6.05 21.61 6.49
N GLU A 145 -6.91 21.14 7.41
CA GLU A 145 -6.49 20.25 8.49
C GLU A 145 -5.93 18.93 7.96
N VAL A 146 -6.53 18.36 6.93
CA VAL A 146 -6.00 17.14 6.28
C VAL A 146 -4.64 17.41 5.64
N ALA A 147 -4.45 18.55 4.97
CA ALA A 147 -3.16 18.94 4.42
C ALA A 147 -2.09 19.11 5.52
N ASN A 148 -2.45 19.72 6.65
CA ASN A 148 -1.59 19.84 7.82
C ASN A 148 -1.22 18.48 8.41
N LEU A 149 -2.18 17.55 8.49
CA LEU A 149 -1.92 16.17 8.93
C LEU A 149 -0.96 15.42 7.99
N VAL A 150 -1.08 15.63 6.67
CA VAL A 150 -0.13 15.08 5.69
C VAL A 150 1.28 15.63 5.92
N ALA A 151 1.41 16.93 6.15
CA ALA A 151 2.69 17.58 6.44
C ALA A 151 3.30 17.06 7.77
N ASP A 152 2.50 16.96 8.83
CA ASP A 152 2.97 16.46 10.11
C ASP A 152 3.45 14.99 10.03
N VAL A 153 2.75 14.13 9.28
CA VAL A 153 3.18 12.74 9.04
C VAL A 153 4.49 12.70 8.25
N HIS A 154 4.63 13.55 7.23
CA HIS A 154 5.88 13.69 6.48
C HIS A 154 7.04 14.08 7.39
N ASP A 155 6.85 15.10 8.22
CA ASP A 155 7.90 15.64 9.08
C ASP A 155 8.26 14.64 10.18
N LEU A 156 7.29 13.87 10.71
CA LEU A 156 7.57 12.84 11.72
C LEU A 156 8.35 11.65 11.14
N ALA A 157 8.13 11.32 9.87
CA ALA A 157 8.94 10.34 9.16
C ALA A 157 10.39 10.84 8.96
N LEU A 158 10.56 12.10 8.58
CA LEU A 158 11.88 12.73 8.46
C LEU A 158 12.60 12.82 9.81
N PHE A 159 11.89 13.21 10.87
CA PHE A 159 12.37 13.24 12.24
C PHE A 159 12.94 11.87 12.65
N THR A 160 12.15 10.82 12.46
CA THR A 160 12.54 9.44 12.79
C THR A 160 13.83 9.05 12.06
N LYS A 161 13.90 9.32 10.77
CA LYS A 161 15.04 9.00 9.91
C LYS A 161 16.32 9.75 10.30
N LEU A 162 16.22 11.06 10.54
CA LEU A 162 17.38 11.88 10.94
C LEU A 162 17.93 11.43 12.29
N ASN A 163 17.06 11.11 13.25
CA ASN A 163 17.45 10.63 14.57
C ASN A 163 18.15 9.28 14.52
N ILE A 164 17.58 8.26 13.84
CA ILE A 164 18.24 6.94 13.74
C ILE A 164 19.59 7.03 13.02
N THR A 165 19.68 7.88 11.99
CA THR A 165 20.96 8.17 11.32
C THR A 165 21.96 8.81 12.28
N GLY A 166 21.49 9.71 13.16
CA GLY A 166 22.30 10.33 14.20
C GLY A 166 22.87 9.33 15.19
N PHE A 167 22.04 8.43 15.73
CA PHE A 167 22.48 7.33 16.60
C PHE A 167 23.51 6.43 15.91
N MET A 168 23.24 5.97 14.68
CA MET A 168 24.17 5.11 13.94
C MET A 168 25.52 5.80 13.68
N LYS A 169 25.51 7.11 13.40
CA LYS A 169 26.73 7.88 13.15
C LYS A 169 27.51 8.22 14.41
N ILE A 170 26.85 8.41 15.55
CA ILE A 170 27.57 8.67 16.80
C ILE A 170 28.16 7.38 17.36
N LEU A 171 27.43 6.26 17.30
CA LEU A 171 27.93 4.93 17.67
C LEU A 171 29.13 4.53 16.82
N LYS A 172 29.05 4.69 15.48
CA LYS A 172 30.19 4.43 14.59
C LYS A 172 31.39 5.32 14.90
N LYS A 173 31.16 6.56 15.35
CA LYS A 173 32.26 7.46 15.74
C LYS A 173 32.88 7.05 17.06
N HIS A 174 32.06 6.68 18.04
CA HIS A 174 32.50 6.14 19.32
C HIS A 174 33.44 4.95 19.10
N ASP A 175 32.97 3.89 18.43
CA ASP A 175 33.75 2.67 18.21
C ASP A 175 35.09 2.96 17.50
N LYS A 176 35.11 3.94 16.58
CA LYS A 176 36.32 4.35 15.87
C LYS A 176 37.32 5.12 16.75
N GLN A 177 36.84 5.91 17.71
CA GLN A 177 37.70 6.78 18.53
C GLN A 177 38.15 6.09 19.82
N THR A 178 37.33 5.21 20.38
CA THR A 178 37.60 4.53 21.66
C THR A 178 38.18 3.13 21.47
N GLY A 179 37.99 2.54 20.28
CA GLY A 179 38.37 1.15 20.00
C GLY A 179 37.49 0.10 20.69
N ARG A 180 36.46 0.53 21.43
CA ARG A 180 35.52 -0.35 22.14
C ARG A 180 34.22 -0.49 21.36
N PRO A 181 33.73 -1.73 21.12
CA PRO A 181 32.51 -1.95 20.35
C PRO A 181 31.26 -1.67 21.19
N LEU A 182 30.66 -0.49 21.04
CA LEU A 182 29.39 -0.13 21.69
C LEU A 182 28.19 -0.33 20.75
N LYS A 183 28.40 -0.16 19.43
CA LYS A 183 27.31 -0.23 18.45
C LYS A 183 26.47 -1.52 18.52
N PRO A 184 27.03 -2.74 18.57
CA PRO A 184 26.23 -3.96 18.58
C PRO A 184 25.37 -4.07 19.85
N THR A 185 25.99 -3.84 21.01
CA THR A 185 25.34 -3.88 22.32
C THR A 185 24.24 -2.84 22.42
N PHE A 186 24.50 -1.59 22.00
CA PHE A 186 23.51 -0.53 22.04
C PHE A 186 22.30 -0.81 21.14
N ILE A 187 22.54 -1.40 19.95
CA ILE A 187 21.45 -1.78 19.05
C ILE A 187 20.57 -2.85 19.71
N GLN A 188 21.17 -3.93 20.21
CA GLN A 188 20.44 -5.06 20.77
C GLN A 188 19.75 -4.74 22.10
N ASP A 189 20.44 -4.04 23.00
CA ASP A 189 19.95 -3.83 24.36
C ASP A 189 19.05 -2.61 24.53
N TYR A 190 19.14 -1.62 23.64
CA TYR A 190 18.42 -0.36 23.78
C TYR A 190 17.53 -0.06 22.56
N LEU A 191 18.10 0.04 21.35
CA LEU A 191 17.32 0.40 20.16
C LEU A 191 16.26 -0.64 19.77
N GLU A 192 16.56 -1.94 19.93
CA GLU A 192 15.63 -3.03 19.63
C GLU A 192 14.54 -3.18 20.71
N LYS A 193 14.84 -2.85 21.97
CA LYS A 193 13.84 -2.86 23.04
C LYS A 193 12.86 -1.69 22.94
N ARG A 194 13.28 -0.57 22.33
CA ARG A 194 12.47 0.66 22.16
C ARG A 194 12.58 1.21 20.73
N PRO A 195 12.04 0.51 19.71
CA PRO A 195 12.29 0.85 18.32
C PRO A 195 11.37 2.01 17.86
N PHE A 196 11.81 3.25 18.07
CA PHE A 196 11.13 4.43 17.52
C PHE A 196 11.16 4.47 15.98
N TYR A 197 12.11 3.76 15.36
CA TYR A 197 12.34 3.74 13.91
C TYR A 197 11.60 2.62 13.16
N LYS A 198 11.03 1.64 13.87
CA LYS A 198 10.24 0.54 13.27
C LYS A 198 8.75 0.89 13.18
N TYR A 199 8.40 2.17 13.32
CA TYR A 199 6.99 2.57 13.31
C TYR A 199 6.36 2.31 11.94
N ASN A 200 5.22 1.61 11.94
CA ASN A 200 4.48 1.34 10.71
C ASN A 200 3.65 2.56 10.31
N TRP A 201 4.19 3.38 9.40
CA TRP A 201 3.49 4.51 8.80
C TRP A 201 2.27 4.10 7.97
N ASP A 202 2.22 2.88 7.46
CA ASP A 202 1.17 2.45 6.54
C ASP A 202 -0.22 2.50 7.16
N GLY A 203 -0.34 2.16 8.45
CA GLY A 203 -1.62 2.26 9.16
C GLY A 203 -2.14 3.70 9.26
N LEU A 204 -1.25 4.67 9.47
CA LEU A 204 -1.59 6.09 9.48
C LEU A 204 -1.92 6.60 8.08
N ILE A 205 -1.10 6.24 7.09
CA ILE A 205 -1.28 6.62 5.68
C ILE A 205 -2.61 6.10 5.15
N VAL A 206 -3.00 4.86 5.48
CA VAL A 206 -4.30 4.30 5.08
C VAL A 206 -5.46 5.08 5.71
N LYS A 207 -5.38 5.42 7.00
CA LYS A 207 -6.42 6.22 7.68
C LYS A 207 -6.51 7.63 7.08
N LEU A 208 -5.36 8.26 6.85
CA LEU A 208 -5.27 9.57 6.22
C LEU A 208 -5.82 9.53 4.78
N SER A 209 -5.57 8.45 4.05
CA SER A 209 -6.14 8.25 2.71
C SER A 209 -7.66 8.22 2.73
N LYS A 210 -8.26 7.50 3.67
CA LYS A 210 -9.71 7.41 3.80
C LYS A 210 -10.30 8.77 4.14
N LEU A 211 -9.65 9.50 5.05
CA LEU A 211 -10.06 10.85 5.42
C LEU A 211 -9.96 11.82 4.23
N TYR A 212 -8.86 11.78 3.49
CA TYR A 212 -8.65 12.61 2.30
C TYR A 212 -9.73 12.37 1.23
N ASP A 213 -10.04 11.10 0.96
CA ASP A 213 -11.09 10.73 0.00
C ASP A 213 -12.49 11.15 0.48
N LEU A 214 -12.76 11.01 1.78
CA LEU A 214 -14.03 11.42 2.38
C LEU A 214 -14.24 12.95 2.27
N VAL A 215 -13.21 13.75 2.58
CA VAL A 215 -13.28 15.21 2.48
C VAL A 215 -13.42 15.63 1.02
N ARG A 216 -12.58 15.08 0.12
CA ARG A 216 -12.56 15.44 -1.30
C ARG A 216 -13.90 15.18 -2.00
N ASN A 217 -14.59 14.12 -1.62
CA ASN A 217 -15.87 13.77 -2.23
C ASN A 217 -17.07 14.30 -1.42
N ARG A 218 -16.84 15.24 -0.47
CA ARG A 218 -17.88 15.78 0.43
C ARG A 218 -18.72 14.68 1.11
N GLY A 219 -18.06 13.58 1.47
CA GLY A 219 -18.70 12.42 2.09
C GLY A 219 -19.54 11.52 1.19
N HIS A 220 -19.70 11.85 -0.10
CA HIS A 220 -20.30 10.95 -1.07
C HIS A 220 -19.22 10.00 -1.60
N PRO A 221 -19.18 8.72 -1.18
CA PRO A 221 -18.19 7.79 -1.72
C PRO A 221 -18.38 7.69 -3.24
N VAL A 222 -17.28 7.78 -4.00
CA VAL A 222 -17.32 7.57 -5.45
C VAL A 222 -17.89 6.17 -5.72
N GLN A 223 -19.13 6.12 -6.20
CA GLN A 223 -19.80 4.87 -6.54
C GLN A 223 -19.22 4.36 -7.86
N GLY A 224 -18.49 3.25 -7.78
CA GLY A 224 -17.94 2.58 -8.95
C GLY A 224 -17.22 1.30 -8.54
N ASP A 225 -17.43 0.22 -9.28
CA ASP A 225 -16.67 -1.00 -9.06
C ASP A 225 -15.19 -0.72 -9.40
N SER A 226 -14.30 -0.88 -8.41
CA SER A 226 -12.85 -0.71 -8.59
C SER A 226 -12.28 -1.67 -9.65
N SER A 227 -13.01 -2.76 -9.91
CA SER A 227 -12.77 -3.76 -10.96
C SER A 227 -13.30 -3.34 -12.33
N ALA A 228 -14.33 -2.50 -12.38
CA ALA A 228 -14.96 -2.02 -13.61
C ALA A 228 -14.09 -0.93 -14.26
N GLY A 229 -13.05 -1.36 -14.97
CA GLY A 229 -12.57 -0.55 -16.08
C GLY A 229 -13.68 -0.52 -17.12
N GLY A 230 -14.41 0.60 -17.22
CA GLY A 230 -15.49 0.78 -18.19
C GLY A 230 -15.08 0.31 -19.58
N SER A 231 -15.99 -0.38 -20.26
CA SER A 231 -15.84 -0.87 -21.63
C SER A 231 -15.85 0.30 -22.62
N GLN A 232 -14.80 1.11 -22.62
CA GLN A 232 -14.58 2.09 -23.68
C GLN A 232 -13.66 1.49 -24.76
N SER A 233 -14.07 1.65 -26.01
CA SER A 233 -13.66 0.84 -27.16
C SER A 233 -12.27 1.15 -27.74
N ALA A 234 -11.62 2.25 -27.34
CA ALA A 234 -10.25 2.57 -27.78
C ALA A 234 -9.46 3.34 -26.70
N PHE A 235 -8.48 2.68 -26.09
CA PHE A 235 -7.52 3.30 -25.16
C PHE A 235 -6.12 2.70 -25.35
N VAL A 236 -5.10 3.48 -25.01
CA VAL A 236 -3.71 3.03 -24.98
C VAL A 236 -3.36 2.65 -23.54
N ARG A 237 -2.90 1.41 -23.35
CA ARG A 237 -2.38 0.96 -22.06
C ARG A 237 -0.87 1.08 -22.04
N GLN A 238 -0.34 1.81 -21.07
CA GLN A 238 1.09 1.88 -20.82
C GLN A 238 1.36 1.42 -19.39
N THR A 239 2.38 0.59 -19.20
CA THR A 239 2.83 0.15 -17.87
C THR A 239 4.32 0.38 -17.76
N THR A 240 4.71 1.24 -16.83
CA THR A 240 6.11 1.58 -16.57
C THR A 240 6.48 1.24 -15.14
N LYS A 241 7.73 0.81 -14.93
CA LYS A 241 8.26 0.46 -13.62
C LYS A 241 9.44 1.34 -13.27
N TYR A 242 9.53 1.68 -11.98
CA TYR A 242 10.58 2.54 -11.45
C TYR A 242 11.12 1.95 -10.16
N TRP A 243 12.41 2.15 -9.90
CA TRP A 243 12.99 1.95 -8.59
C TRP A 243 12.79 3.19 -7.73
N VAL A 244 12.57 2.96 -6.44
CA VAL A 244 12.37 4.00 -5.44
C VAL A 244 13.34 3.75 -4.30
N HIS A 245 14.22 4.70 -4.01
CA HIS A 245 15.12 4.59 -2.88
C HIS A 245 14.30 4.53 -1.56
N PRO A 246 14.67 3.71 -0.55
CA PRO A 246 13.95 3.61 0.71
C PRO A 246 13.66 4.96 1.38
N ASP A 247 14.64 5.87 1.28
CA ASP A 247 14.55 7.26 1.74
C ASP A 247 13.39 8.07 1.17
N ASN A 248 12.88 7.71 -0.01
CA ASN A 248 11.85 8.43 -0.74
C ASN A 248 10.47 7.77 -0.60
N LEU A 249 10.37 6.59 0.01
CA LEU A 249 9.13 5.80 0.04
C LEU A 249 7.96 6.57 0.69
N VAL A 250 8.18 7.16 1.86
CA VAL A 250 7.12 7.91 2.57
C VAL A 250 6.73 9.16 1.78
N HIS A 251 7.72 9.92 1.32
CA HIS A 251 7.49 11.13 0.53
C HIS A 251 6.70 10.82 -0.75
N LEU A 252 7.05 9.73 -1.45
CA LEU A 252 6.35 9.26 -2.63
C LEU A 252 4.91 8.82 -2.32
N LYS A 253 4.69 8.05 -1.24
CA LYS A 253 3.35 7.64 -0.80
C LYS A 253 2.45 8.85 -0.56
N LEU A 254 2.95 9.87 0.15
CA LEU A 254 2.21 11.09 0.45
C LEU A 254 1.97 11.96 -0.80
N ALA A 255 2.91 12.01 -1.74
CA ALA A 255 2.73 12.72 -3.01
C ALA A 255 1.61 12.09 -3.86
N ILE A 256 1.55 10.75 -3.92
CA ILE A 256 0.50 10.03 -4.64
C ILE A 256 -0.87 10.16 -3.94
N LEU A 257 -0.89 10.12 -2.60
CA LEU A 257 -2.10 10.19 -1.77
C LEU A 257 -2.98 11.42 -2.08
N LYS A 258 -2.36 12.54 -2.44
CA LYS A 258 -3.07 13.78 -2.83
C LYS A 258 -3.96 13.61 -4.06
N HIS A 259 -3.66 12.62 -4.89
CA HIS A 259 -4.34 12.40 -6.17
C HIS A 259 -5.13 11.10 -6.20
N LEU A 260 -4.60 10.03 -5.61
CA LEU A 260 -5.18 8.69 -5.64
C LEU A 260 -5.24 8.12 -4.21
N PRO A 261 -6.42 7.67 -3.74
CA PRO A 261 -6.53 7.03 -2.44
C PRO A 261 -5.92 5.63 -2.46
N VAL A 262 -5.48 5.17 -1.29
CA VAL A 262 -5.04 3.79 -1.05
C VAL A 262 -6.25 2.87 -1.16
N LEU A 263 -6.15 1.90 -2.07
CA LEU A 263 -7.16 0.87 -2.26
C LEU A 263 -7.12 -0.12 -1.10
N VAL A 264 -8.19 -0.17 -0.31
CA VAL A 264 -8.36 -1.13 0.78
C VAL A 264 -9.34 -2.23 0.33
N PHE A 265 -8.86 -3.47 0.21
CA PHE A 265 -9.66 -4.60 -0.28
C PHE A 265 -10.88 -4.93 0.60
N ASN A 266 -10.76 -4.75 1.92
CA ASN A 266 -11.87 -4.95 2.84
C ASN A 266 -12.07 -3.70 3.72
N PRO A 267 -13.03 -2.81 3.38
CA PRO A 267 -13.23 -1.57 4.13
C PRO A 267 -13.80 -1.78 5.53
N SER A 268 -14.42 -2.94 5.80
CA SER A 268 -15.06 -3.26 7.08
C SER A 268 -14.07 -3.74 8.16
N LYS A 269 -12.83 -4.03 7.78
CA LYS A 269 -11.76 -4.47 8.69
C LYS A 269 -10.75 -3.34 8.89
N GLU A 270 -10.24 -3.18 10.11
CA GLU A 270 -9.05 -2.34 10.32
C GLU A 270 -7.85 -2.90 9.55
N PHE A 271 -7.05 -2.01 8.97
CA PHE A 271 -5.86 -2.38 8.22
C PHE A 271 -4.80 -2.97 9.16
N GLU A 272 -4.34 -4.19 8.85
CA GLU A 272 -3.18 -4.79 9.46
C GLU A 272 -2.02 -4.87 8.46
N SER A 273 -0.77 -4.76 8.92
CA SER A 273 0.42 -4.84 8.06
C SER A 273 0.43 -6.11 7.19
N LYS A 274 -0.08 -7.23 7.75
CA LYS A 274 -0.16 -8.52 7.06
C LYS A 274 -1.06 -8.47 5.81
N ASP A 275 -2.05 -7.58 5.77
CA ASP A 275 -2.99 -7.48 4.65
C ASP A 275 -2.32 -6.93 3.37
N ALA A 276 -1.18 -6.24 3.50
CA ALA A 276 -0.38 -5.76 2.38
C ALA A 276 0.58 -6.82 1.81
N ALA A 277 0.80 -7.92 2.53
CA ALA A 277 1.78 -8.93 2.15
C ALA A 277 1.33 -9.72 0.90
N ILE A 278 2.24 -9.83 -0.07
CA ILE A 278 2.05 -10.65 -1.26
C ILE A 278 3.25 -11.58 -1.39
N THR A 279 2.96 -12.88 -1.41
CA THR A 279 4.00 -13.90 -1.65
C THR A 279 3.69 -14.67 -2.91
N SER A 280 4.71 -15.00 -3.69
CA SER A 280 4.59 -15.82 -4.89
C SER A 280 5.74 -16.82 -4.96
N ILE A 281 5.43 -18.09 -5.21
CA ILE A 281 6.39 -19.15 -5.45
C ILE A 281 6.46 -19.39 -6.96
N TYR A 282 7.59 -19.10 -7.57
CA TYR A 282 7.86 -19.39 -8.97
C TYR A 282 8.38 -20.81 -9.13
N PHE A 283 7.88 -21.46 -10.18
CA PHE A 283 8.24 -22.82 -10.54
C PHE A 283 9.17 -22.80 -11.74
N ASP A 284 10.16 -23.69 -11.73
CA ASP A 284 11.05 -23.96 -12.86
C ASP A 284 11.63 -25.37 -12.76
N ASN A 285 12.41 -25.80 -13.75
CA ASN A 285 13.17 -27.04 -13.72
C ASN A 285 14.68 -26.80 -13.51
N GLU A 286 15.45 -27.88 -13.38
CA GLU A 286 16.91 -27.82 -13.18
C GLU A 286 17.66 -27.15 -14.33
N ASP A 287 17.07 -27.17 -15.54
CA ASP A 287 17.60 -26.52 -16.74
C ASP A 287 17.25 -25.01 -16.79
N LEU A 288 16.46 -24.51 -15.84
CA LEU A 288 15.97 -23.12 -15.80
C LEU A 288 15.25 -22.71 -17.10
N GLU A 289 14.51 -23.63 -17.70
CA GLU A 289 13.87 -23.45 -19.00
C GLU A 289 12.90 -22.26 -19.00
N LEU A 290 12.06 -22.11 -17.96
CA LEU A 290 11.12 -21.00 -17.89
C LEU A 290 11.85 -19.68 -17.64
N TYR A 291 12.85 -19.66 -16.77
CA TYR A 291 13.69 -18.49 -16.55
C TYR A 291 14.34 -17.99 -17.84
N LEU A 292 15.00 -18.87 -18.60
CA LEU A 292 15.69 -18.52 -19.84
C LEU A 292 14.70 -17.99 -20.89
N GLY A 293 13.59 -18.69 -21.13
CA GLY A 293 12.57 -18.20 -22.07
C GLY A 293 12.00 -16.84 -21.68
N ARG A 294 11.81 -16.59 -20.38
CA ARG A 294 11.35 -15.28 -19.87
C ARG A 294 12.40 -14.18 -19.96
N LEU A 295 13.67 -14.52 -19.82
CA LEU A 295 14.81 -13.60 -19.93
C LEU A 295 15.02 -13.18 -21.39
N GLU A 296 15.02 -14.16 -22.29
CA GLU A 296 15.19 -13.98 -23.74
C GLU A 296 13.93 -13.44 -24.43
N LYS A 297 12.79 -13.42 -23.72
CA LYS A 297 11.48 -12.99 -24.25
C LYS A 297 11.06 -13.83 -25.46
N THR A 298 11.29 -15.14 -25.43
CA THR A 298 10.87 -16.02 -26.53
C THR A 298 9.34 -16.04 -26.66
N GLU A 299 8.85 -16.14 -27.90
CA GLU A 299 7.42 -16.27 -28.17
C GLU A 299 6.82 -17.46 -27.41
N GLY A 300 5.69 -17.23 -26.72
CA GLY A 300 5.04 -18.25 -25.89
C GLY A 300 5.71 -18.52 -24.54
N ALA A 301 6.78 -17.81 -24.16
CA ALA A 301 7.47 -18.06 -22.89
C ALA A 301 6.56 -17.93 -21.67
N GLU A 302 6.45 -19.02 -20.92
CA GLU A 302 5.59 -19.11 -19.75
C GLU A 302 6.32 -18.75 -18.45
N ALA A 303 5.60 -18.17 -17.50
CA ALA A 303 6.00 -18.08 -16.10
C ALA A 303 4.85 -18.58 -15.23
N ILE A 304 5.09 -19.65 -14.48
CA ILE A 304 4.12 -20.28 -13.59
C ILE A 304 4.47 -19.95 -12.15
N ARG A 305 3.48 -19.51 -11.37
CA ARG A 305 3.66 -19.19 -9.95
C ARG A 305 2.41 -19.44 -9.13
N LEU A 306 2.61 -19.82 -7.87
CA LEU A 306 1.55 -19.92 -6.87
C LEU A 306 1.62 -18.72 -5.95
N ARG A 307 0.52 -17.96 -5.86
CA ARG A 307 0.44 -16.70 -5.12
C ARG A 307 -0.61 -16.74 -4.03
N TRP A 308 -0.29 -16.13 -2.89
CA TRP A 308 -1.30 -15.79 -1.89
C TRP A 308 -1.15 -14.33 -1.43
N TYR A 309 -2.22 -13.82 -0.81
CA TYR A 309 -2.34 -12.47 -0.30
C TYR A 309 -2.65 -12.54 1.19
N GLY A 310 -1.93 -11.81 2.02
CA GLY A 310 -2.12 -11.85 3.46
C GLY A 310 -1.14 -12.78 4.18
N ASP A 311 -1.56 -13.23 5.36
CA ASP A 311 -0.77 -14.08 6.25
C ASP A 311 -0.77 -15.56 5.83
N MET A 312 -0.31 -16.43 6.73
CA MET A 312 -0.19 -17.87 6.49
C MET A 312 -1.50 -18.64 6.71
N ASN A 313 -2.55 -18.00 7.24
CA ASN A 313 -3.85 -18.62 7.52
C ASN A 313 -4.78 -18.64 6.30
N VAL A 314 -4.29 -18.14 5.17
CA VAL A 314 -5.01 -18.08 3.90
C VAL A 314 -5.32 -19.47 3.36
N LYS A 315 -6.59 -19.69 3.04
CA LYS A 315 -7.05 -20.97 2.49
C LYS A 315 -7.01 -21.02 0.97
N THR A 316 -7.01 -19.87 0.32
CA THR A 316 -7.08 -19.75 -1.14
C THR A 316 -5.71 -19.37 -1.69
N ILE A 317 -5.18 -20.21 -2.56
CA ILE A 317 -3.96 -19.98 -3.34
C ILE A 317 -4.37 -19.72 -4.79
N PHE A 318 -3.71 -18.77 -5.44
CA PHE A 318 -3.90 -18.49 -6.86
C PHE A 318 -2.77 -19.13 -7.66
N VAL A 319 -3.12 -20.10 -8.50
CA VAL A 319 -2.21 -20.62 -9.53
C VAL A 319 -2.27 -19.65 -10.70
N GLU A 320 -1.15 -18.97 -10.97
CA GLU A 320 -1.06 -17.96 -12.01
C GLU A 320 -0.09 -18.40 -13.11
N ARG A 321 -0.47 -18.18 -14.37
CA ARG A 321 0.39 -18.33 -15.54
C ARG A 321 0.46 -17.01 -16.30
N LYS A 322 1.67 -16.63 -16.70
CA LYS A 322 1.89 -15.54 -17.66
C LYS A 322 2.53 -16.10 -18.92
N THR A 323 1.94 -15.80 -20.06
CA THR A 323 2.46 -16.21 -21.38
C THR A 323 2.92 -14.96 -22.11
N HIS A 324 4.19 -14.94 -22.53
CA HIS A 324 4.70 -13.87 -23.38
C HIS A 324 4.17 -14.02 -24.81
N ARG A 325 3.83 -12.90 -25.42
CA ARG A 325 3.57 -12.75 -26.85
C ARG A 325 4.45 -11.62 -27.36
N GLU A 326 5.13 -11.89 -28.46
CA GLU A 326 5.96 -10.95 -29.20
C GLU A 326 5.12 -9.95 -29.98
N ASP A 327 5.61 -8.73 -30.13
CA ASP A 327 4.85 -7.63 -30.73
C ASP A 327 4.46 -7.92 -32.19
N TRP A 328 5.28 -8.67 -32.94
CA TRP A 328 5.02 -9.03 -34.34
C TRP A 328 3.82 -9.96 -34.53
N THR A 329 3.41 -10.69 -33.49
CA THR A 329 2.23 -11.57 -33.53
C THR A 329 0.93 -10.76 -33.55
N GLY A 330 0.97 -9.50 -33.13
CA GLY A 330 -0.22 -8.68 -32.87
C GLY A 330 -1.00 -9.08 -31.61
N GLU A 331 -0.61 -10.16 -30.94
CA GLU A 331 -1.22 -10.61 -29.69
C GLU A 331 -0.56 -9.96 -28.47
N LYS A 332 -1.34 -9.72 -27.41
CA LYS A 332 -0.81 -9.18 -26.15
C LYS A 332 -0.44 -10.32 -25.21
N SER A 333 0.66 -10.16 -24.48
CA SER A 333 1.03 -11.09 -23.40
C SER A 333 -0.13 -11.27 -22.41
N VAL A 334 -0.50 -12.51 -22.14
CA VAL A 334 -1.70 -12.87 -21.34
C VAL A 334 -1.29 -13.24 -19.91
N LYS A 335 -2.10 -12.82 -18.93
CA LYS A 335 -2.03 -13.30 -17.54
C LYS A 335 -3.35 -14.00 -17.22
N ALA A 336 -3.28 -15.27 -16.87
CA ALA A 336 -4.43 -16.05 -16.45
C ALA A 336 -4.19 -16.67 -15.06
N ARG A 337 -5.26 -16.95 -14.31
CA ARG A 337 -5.16 -17.57 -12.98
C ARG A 337 -6.44 -18.29 -12.60
N PHE A 338 -6.31 -19.25 -11.68
CA PHE A 338 -7.44 -19.88 -11.01
C PHE A 338 -7.17 -20.06 -9.50
N PRO A 339 -8.20 -20.06 -8.65
CA PRO A 339 -8.06 -20.34 -7.22
C PRO A 339 -8.04 -21.85 -6.95
N ILE A 340 -7.26 -22.26 -5.96
CA ILE A 340 -7.23 -23.61 -5.40
C ILE A 340 -7.14 -23.53 -3.87
N LYS A 341 -7.73 -24.50 -3.16
CA LYS A 341 -7.58 -24.58 -1.70
C LYS A 341 -6.18 -25.05 -1.34
N GLU A 342 -5.57 -24.45 -0.32
CA GLU A 342 -4.16 -24.68 0.06
C GLU A 342 -3.82 -26.16 0.27
N HIS A 343 -4.66 -26.90 1.00
CA HIS A 343 -4.46 -28.33 1.26
C HIS A 343 -4.51 -29.22 0.01
N LEU A 344 -5.09 -28.74 -1.10
CA LEU A 344 -5.19 -29.48 -2.37
C LEU A 344 -4.00 -29.21 -3.31
N VAL A 345 -3.19 -28.19 -3.01
CA VAL A 345 -2.10 -27.73 -3.89
C VAL A 345 -1.13 -28.86 -4.20
N ASN A 346 -0.63 -29.57 -3.19
CA ASN A 346 0.36 -30.63 -3.42
C ASN A 346 -0.20 -31.79 -4.24
N ALA A 347 -1.46 -32.18 -4.02
CA ALA A 347 -2.13 -33.22 -4.79
C ALA A 347 -2.30 -32.80 -6.26
N PHE A 348 -2.67 -31.53 -6.50
CA PHE A 348 -2.75 -30.96 -7.84
C PHE A 348 -1.38 -30.96 -8.54
N LEU A 349 -0.30 -30.54 -7.86
CA LEU A 349 1.05 -30.53 -8.43
C LEU A 349 1.56 -31.93 -8.80
N ARG A 350 1.10 -32.98 -8.10
CA ARG A 350 1.43 -34.38 -8.39
C ARG A 350 0.53 -35.04 -9.44
N GLY A 351 -0.52 -34.36 -9.90
CA GLY A 351 -1.51 -34.95 -10.81
C GLY A 351 -2.52 -35.88 -10.15
N GLU A 352 -2.57 -35.91 -8.81
CA GLU A 352 -3.51 -36.74 -8.03
C GLU A 352 -4.89 -36.08 -7.87
N TYR A 353 -4.97 -34.78 -8.16
CA TYR A 353 -6.20 -33.98 -8.07
C TYR A 353 -6.36 -33.12 -9.33
N THR A 354 -7.57 -33.06 -9.89
CA THR A 354 -7.95 -32.19 -11.01
C THR A 354 -9.00 -31.17 -10.55
N MET A 355 -9.06 -30.01 -11.21
CA MET A 355 -9.95 -28.91 -10.81
C MET A 355 -11.34 -29.00 -11.43
N ASP A 356 -11.56 -29.96 -12.34
CA ASP A 356 -12.74 -30.08 -13.19
C ASP A 356 -14.03 -30.11 -12.37
N GLU A 357 -14.13 -31.00 -11.37
CA GLU A 357 -15.35 -31.13 -10.57
C GLU A 357 -15.63 -29.88 -9.72
N GLU A 358 -14.59 -29.28 -9.13
CA GLU A 358 -14.69 -28.09 -8.29
C GLU A 358 -15.13 -26.86 -9.10
N PHE A 359 -14.65 -26.71 -10.33
CA PHE A 359 -15.08 -25.63 -11.22
C PHE A 359 -16.47 -25.88 -11.80
N GLN A 360 -16.83 -27.12 -12.16
CA GLN A 360 -18.19 -27.44 -12.58
C GLN A 360 -19.22 -27.22 -11.44
N GLU A 361 -18.80 -27.35 -10.18
CA GLU A 361 -19.65 -26.99 -9.05
C GLU A 361 -19.98 -25.48 -9.00
N LEU A 362 -19.12 -24.61 -9.53
CA LEU A 362 -19.40 -23.17 -9.61
C LEU A 362 -20.51 -22.86 -10.61
N VAL A 363 -20.59 -23.60 -11.73
CA VAL A 363 -21.70 -23.50 -12.69
C VAL A 363 -22.98 -24.00 -12.02
N ARG A 364 -22.94 -25.17 -11.37
CA ARG A 364 -24.09 -25.75 -10.65
C ARG A 364 -24.64 -24.81 -9.56
N LYS A 365 -23.77 -24.01 -8.93
CA LYS A 365 -24.12 -22.98 -7.94
C LYS A 365 -24.49 -21.62 -8.55
N GLY A 366 -24.51 -21.50 -9.88
CA GLY A 366 -24.84 -20.26 -10.59
C GLY A 366 -23.84 -19.12 -10.39
N LYS A 367 -22.60 -19.41 -9.97
CA LYS A 367 -21.58 -18.38 -9.68
C LYS A 367 -20.76 -17.95 -10.90
N LYS A 368 -20.73 -18.77 -11.94
CA LYS A 368 -19.97 -18.57 -13.18
C LYS A 368 -20.70 -19.18 -14.37
N THR A 369 -20.43 -18.66 -15.57
CA THR A 369 -20.96 -19.24 -16.81
C THR A 369 -20.16 -20.50 -17.20
N GLN A 370 -20.73 -21.32 -18.09
CA GLN A 370 -20.04 -22.52 -18.59
C GLN A 370 -18.75 -22.15 -19.32
N GLU A 371 -18.79 -21.14 -20.20
CA GLU A 371 -17.62 -20.66 -20.97
C GLU A 371 -16.47 -20.20 -20.06
N GLU A 372 -16.77 -19.50 -18.96
CA GLU A 372 -15.77 -19.10 -17.98
C GLU A 372 -15.13 -20.30 -17.30
N VAL A 373 -15.93 -21.30 -16.95
CA VAL A 373 -15.47 -22.52 -16.27
C VAL A 373 -14.65 -23.39 -17.21
N ASP A 374 -15.06 -23.55 -18.46
CA ASP A 374 -14.30 -24.30 -19.47
C ASP A 374 -12.92 -23.67 -19.69
N SER A 375 -12.85 -22.34 -19.75
CA SER A 375 -11.58 -21.60 -19.82
C SER A 375 -10.71 -21.81 -18.57
N MET A 376 -11.31 -21.89 -17.37
CA MET A 376 -10.60 -22.17 -16.13
C MET A 376 -10.08 -23.61 -16.06
N ILE A 377 -10.87 -24.58 -16.53
CA ILE A 377 -10.48 -26.01 -16.62
C ILE A 377 -9.33 -26.16 -17.61
N GLN A 378 -9.43 -25.57 -18.80
CA GLN A 378 -8.36 -25.59 -19.78
C GLN A 378 -7.06 -25.05 -19.20
N LEU A 379 -7.10 -23.89 -18.53
CA LEU A 379 -5.92 -23.31 -17.87
C LEU A 379 -5.34 -24.24 -16.79
N ALA A 380 -6.19 -24.86 -15.97
CA ALA A 380 -5.73 -25.77 -14.92
C ALA A 380 -5.03 -27.00 -15.50
N ASN A 381 -5.60 -27.58 -16.56
CA ASN A 381 -5.04 -28.74 -17.25
C ASN A 381 -3.72 -28.41 -17.95
N GLU A 382 -3.64 -27.27 -18.64
CA GLU A 382 -2.39 -26.82 -19.29
C GLU A 382 -1.27 -26.56 -18.27
N VAL A 383 -1.59 -25.92 -17.13
CA VAL A 383 -0.60 -25.67 -16.07
C VAL A 383 -0.15 -26.98 -15.42
N GLN A 384 -1.07 -27.90 -15.10
CA GLN A 384 -0.71 -29.20 -14.52
C GLN A 384 0.13 -30.03 -15.50
N TYR A 385 -0.24 -30.03 -16.79
CA TYR A 385 0.54 -30.69 -17.83
C TYR A 385 1.95 -30.13 -17.92
N ALA A 386 2.13 -28.81 -17.93
CA ALA A 386 3.44 -28.17 -17.96
C ALA A 386 4.29 -28.54 -16.73
N ILE A 387 3.68 -28.54 -15.53
CA ILE A 387 4.36 -28.91 -14.29
C ILE A 387 4.87 -30.35 -14.34
N LEU A 388 4.04 -31.30 -14.77
CA LEU A 388 4.39 -32.71 -14.81
C LEU A 388 5.40 -33.03 -15.92
N THR A 389 5.18 -32.50 -17.13
CA THR A 389 6.02 -32.81 -18.30
C THR A 389 7.39 -32.16 -18.25
N LYS A 390 7.45 -30.89 -17.85
CA LYS A 390 8.71 -30.15 -17.67
C LYS A 390 9.36 -30.39 -16.31
N LYS A 391 8.75 -31.21 -15.44
CA LYS A 391 9.21 -31.54 -14.09
C LYS A 391 9.47 -30.31 -13.22
N LEU A 392 8.56 -29.34 -13.29
CA LEU A 392 8.71 -28.07 -12.59
C LEU A 392 8.58 -28.26 -11.08
N LYS A 393 9.43 -27.58 -10.32
CA LYS A 393 9.45 -27.58 -8.85
C LYS A 393 9.46 -26.14 -8.33
N PRO A 394 9.13 -25.91 -7.04
CA PRO A 394 9.37 -24.61 -6.41
C PRO A 394 10.85 -24.22 -6.52
N VAL A 395 11.15 -23.05 -7.08
CA VAL A 395 12.54 -22.56 -7.25
C VAL A 395 12.77 -21.27 -6.47
N MET A 396 11.90 -20.29 -6.65
CA MET A 396 12.11 -18.94 -6.11
C MET A 396 10.84 -18.40 -5.48
N ARG A 397 10.88 -18.06 -4.19
CA ARG A 397 9.88 -17.23 -3.52
C ARG A 397 10.20 -15.76 -3.77
N THR A 398 9.18 -14.98 -4.10
CA THR A 398 9.22 -13.51 -4.02
C THR A 398 8.22 -13.05 -2.97
N PHE A 399 8.69 -12.27 -2.01
CA PHE A 399 7.87 -11.62 -0.99
C PHE A 399 8.00 -10.10 -1.14
N TYR A 400 6.90 -9.37 -0.94
CA TYR A 400 6.88 -7.91 -0.83
C TYR A 400 5.57 -7.46 -0.19
N ASN A 401 5.55 -6.24 0.36
CA ASN A 401 4.31 -5.56 0.75
C ASN A 401 3.87 -4.61 -0.36
N ARG A 402 2.58 -4.57 -0.67
CA ARG A 402 2.03 -3.72 -1.72
C ARG A 402 1.07 -2.68 -1.16
N THR A 403 1.32 -1.42 -1.48
CA THR A 403 0.32 -0.35 -1.40
C THR A 403 -0.21 -0.07 -2.81
N ALA A 404 -1.52 -0.20 -3.02
CA ALA A 404 -2.17 0.12 -4.29
C ALA A 404 -2.90 1.46 -4.15
N PHE A 405 -2.80 2.32 -5.17
CA PHE A 405 -3.43 3.63 -5.24
C PHE A 405 -4.30 3.71 -6.48
N GLN A 406 -5.59 3.93 -6.29
CA GLN A 406 -6.56 3.98 -7.38
C GLN A 406 -7.84 4.68 -6.90
N LEU A 407 -8.42 5.53 -7.75
CA LEU A 407 -9.77 6.06 -7.57
C LEU A 407 -10.81 4.98 -7.95
N PRO A 408 -11.82 4.70 -7.12
CA PRO A 408 -12.93 3.81 -7.48
C PRO A 408 -13.58 4.23 -8.80
N GLY A 409 -13.88 3.28 -9.69
CA GLY A 409 -14.48 3.57 -11.01
C GLY A 409 -13.56 4.25 -12.04
N ASP A 410 -12.35 4.70 -11.67
CA ASP A 410 -11.40 5.33 -12.59
C ASP A 410 -10.22 4.39 -12.91
N ALA A 411 -10.03 4.11 -14.21
CA ALA A 411 -8.93 3.28 -14.70
C ALA A 411 -7.79 4.08 -15.34
N ARG A 412 -7.91 5.42 -15.46
CA ARG A 412 -6.95 6.28 -16.17
C ARG A 412 -5.54 6.18 -15.59
N VAL A 413 -5.44 6.19 -14.27
CA VAL A 413 -4.18 6.05 -13.53
C VAL A 413 -4.35 5.05 -12.40
N ARG A 414 -3.51 4.02 -12.39
CA ARG A 414 -3.39 3.08 -11.27
C ARG A 414 -1.92 2.95 -10.90
N ILE A 415 -1.62 3.17 -9.62
CA ILE A 415 -0.25 3.11 -9.12
C ILE A 415 -0.17 2.00 -8.07
N SER A 416 0.92 1.23 -8.07
CA SER A 416 1.25 0.36 -6.95
C SER A 416 2.71 0.52 -6.56
N LEU A 417 2.97 0.53 -5.26
CA LEU A 417 4.31 0.57 -4.69
C LEU A 417 4.56 -0.73 -3.92
N ASP A 418 5.57 -1.48 -4.38
CA ASP A 418 6.05 -2.69 -3.71
C ASP A 418 7.27 -2.35 -2.84
N THR A 419 7.21 -2.71 -1.56
CA THR A 419 8.29 -2.51 -0.58
C THR A 419 8.72 -3.84 0.06
N GLU A 420 9.87 -3.84 0.75
CA GLU A 420 10.45 -5.04 1.38
C GLU A 420 10.64 -6.22 0.41
N LEU A 421 10.87 -5.92 -0.87
CA LEU A 421 11.01 -6.93 -1.92
C LEU A 421 12.19 -7.87 -1.59
N THR A 422 11.88 -9.15 -1.43
CA THR A 422 12.85 -10.16 -1.03
C THR A 422 12.66 -11.41 -1.88
N MET A 423 13.76 -11.90 -2.44
CA MET A 423 13.83 -13.16 -3.17
C MET A 423 14.40 -14.23 -2.23
N VAL A 424 13.77 -15.40 -2.17
CA VAL A 424 14.18 -16.49 -1.27
C VAL A 424 14.21 -17.80 -2.04
N ARG A 425 15.27 -18.59 -1.85
CA ARG A 425 15.38 -19.93 -2.46
C ARG A 425 14.31 -20.88 -1.91
N GLU A 426 13.69 -21.62 -2.83
CA GLU A 426 12.76 -22.71 -2.57
C GLU A 426 13.27 -24.05 -3.14
N ASP A 427 14.23 -24.00 -4.07
CA ASP A 427 14.84 -25.15 -4.74
C ASP A 427 15.66 -26.02 -3.78
N ASN A 428 16.12 -27.17 -4.27
CA ASN A 428 16.96 -28.13 -3.54
C ASN A 428 18.23 -28.54 -4.30
N TRP A 429 18.70 -27.71 -5.24
CA TRP A 429 19.81 -28.07 -6.16
C TRP A 429 21.19 -28.09 -5.49
N ASP A 430 21.33 -27.46 -4.33
CA ASP A 430 22.54 -27.49 -3.50
C ASP A 430 22.51 -28.59 -2.43
N ASN A 431 21.70 -29.64 -2.64
CA ASN A 431 21.46 -30.75 -1.71
C ASN A 431 20.86 -30.34 -0.35
N LYS A 432 20.30 -29.13 -0.25
CA LYS A 432 19.58 -28.67 0.95
C LYS A 432 18.08 -28.75 0.72
N THR A 433 17.40 -29.49 1.58
CA THR A 433 15.93 -29.57 1.55
C THR A 433 15.34 -28.26 2.06
N ARG A 434 14.68 -27.50 1.17
CA ARG A 434 13.91 -26.29 1.51
C ARG A 434 12.41 -26.59 1.52
N ALA A 435 11.75 -26.51 0.36
CA ALA A 435 10.34 -26.87 0.24
C ALA A 435 10.10 -28.38 0.39
N GLY A 436 11.09 -29.21 0.02
CA GLY A 436 10.97 -30.68 0.07
C GLY A 436 9.86 -31.16 -0.86
N ASP A 437 8.97 -32.00 -0.35
CA ASP A 437 7.80 -32.50 -1.08
C ASP A 437 6.58 -31.56 -1.00
N ASN A 438 6.75 -30.36 -0.42
CA ASN A 438 5.71 -29.35 -0.32
C ASN A 438 5.90 -28.26 -1.39
N TRP A 439 4.80 -27.59 -1.74
CA TRP A 439 4.81 -26.49 -2.73
C TRP A 439 5.50 -25.20 -2.24
N ARG A 440 5.85 -25.11 -0.95
CA ARG A 440 6.60 -24.01 -0.33
C ARG A 440 7.35 -24.49 0.93
N ARG A 441 8.45 -23.83 1.29
CA ARG A 441 9.08 -24.01 2.60
C ARG A 441 8.20 -23.50 3.74
N MET A 442 8.27 -24.19 4.88
CA MET A 442 7.41 -23.96 6.05
C MET A 442 8.13 -23.27 7.23
N ASN A 443 9.43 -23.02 7.12
CA ASN A 443 10.23 -22.34 8.16
C ASN A 443 10.20 -20.80 8.08
N ILE A 444 9.46 -20.24 7.13
CA ILE A 444 9.21 -18.81 6.97
C ILE A 444 7.77 -18.56 6.52
N GLY A 445 7.19 -17.46 6.97
CA GLY A 445 5.88 -16.99 6.54
C GLY A 445 5.98 -15.65 5.83
N ILE A 446 5.49 -14.60 6.52
CA ILE A 446 5.50 -13.20 6.10
C ILE A 446 6.34 -12.32 7.04
N ASP A 447 7.13 -12.96 7.91
CA ASP A 447 7.98 -12.40 8.95
C ASP A 447 9.29 -11.84 8.38
N TRP A 448 9.15 -10.84 7.50
CA TRP A 448 10.29 -10.07 6.98
C TRP A 448 11.06 -9.41 8.13
N PRO A 449 12.42 -9.39 8.10
CA PRO A 449 13.32 -9.71 6.98
C PRO A 449 13.80 -11.17 6.91
N PHE A 450 13.10 -12.10 7.56
CA PHE A 450 13.40 -13.54 7.56
C PHE A 450 14.79 -13.85 8.14
N ASP A 451 15.10 -13.35 9.33
CA ASP A 451 16.43 -13.48 9.96
C ASP A 451 16.82 -14.92 10.30
N GLN A 452 15.86 -15.84 10.39
CA GLN A 452 16.10 -17.27 10.53
C GLN A 452 16.71 -17.93 9.29
N LEU A 453 16.69 -17.25 8.14
CA LEU A 453 17.27 -17.75 6.90
C LEU A 453 18.77 -17.50 6.84
N ARG A 454 19.47 -18.44 6.19
CA ARG A 454 20.88 -18.23 5.83
C ARG A 454 20.99 -17.09 4.82
N PRO A 455 22.05 -16.26 4.87
CA PRO A 455 22.24 -15.19 3.90
C PRO A 455 22.25 -15.67 2.44
N GLU A 456 22.80 -16.86 2.17
CA GLU A 456 22.83 -17.48 0.83
C GLU A 456 21.45 -17.90 0.28
N ASP A 457 20.43 -17.95 1.15
CA ASP A 457 19.07 -18.35 0.79
C ASP A 457 18.15 -17.17 0.51
N LYS A 458 18.58 -15.93 0.79
CA LYS A 458 17.75 -14.73 0.62
C LYS A 458 18.53 -13.58 0.00
N GLU A 459 17.88 -12.86 -0.91
CA GLU A 459 18.37 -11.58 -1.44
C GLU A 459 17.31 -10.51 -1.14
N SER A 460 17.67 -9.56 -0.26
CA SER A 460 16.83 -8.42 0.06
C SER A 460 17.10 -7.29 -0.94
N PHE A 461 16.12 -7.03 -1.79
CA PHE A 461 16.22 -5.99 -2.79
C PHE A 461 16.21 -4.60 -2.13
N LYS A 462 17.14 -3.73 -2.55
CA LYS A 462 17.46 -2.49 -1.83
C LYS A 462 16.49 -1.34 -2.09
N TYR A 463 15.60 -1.48 -3.07
CA TYR A 463 14.71 -0.43 -3.53
C TYR A 463 13.25 -0.87 -3.44
N GLY A 464 12.33 0.08 -3.33
CA GLY A 464 10.93 -0.16 -3.66
C GLY A 464 10.74 -0.21 -5.17
N VAL A 465 9.67 -0.85 -5.63
CA VAL A 465 9.29 -0.89 -7.04
C VAL A 465 7.95 -0.19 -7.21
N LEU A 466 7.96 0.95 -7.89
CA LEU A 466 6.76 1.67 -8.30
C LEU A 466 6.32 1.15 -9.68
N GLU A 467 5.07 0.74 -9.79
CA GLU A 467 4.43 0.41 -11.07
C GLU A 467 3.32 1.43 -11.34
N VAL A 468 3.44 2.16 -12.45
CA VAL A 468 2.43 3.11 -12.92
C VAL A 468 1.76 2.52 -14.15
N LYS A 469 0.43 2.37 -14.09
CA LYS A 469 -0.42 1.90 -15.19
C LYS A 469 -1.30 3.05 -15.64
N LEU A 470 -1.16 3.38 -16.91
CA LEU A 470 -1.96 4.41 -17.57
C LEU A 470 -2.90 3.75 -18.56
N GLN A 471 -4.14 4.23 -18.55
CA GLN A 471 -5.14 3.92 -19.57
C GLN A 471 -5.69 5.24 -20.11
N THR A 472 -5.00 5.80 -21.11
CA THR A 472 -5.37 7.07 -21.73
C THR A 472 -6.24 6.82 -22.96
N GLN A 473 -7.27 7.66 -23.14
CA GLN A 473 -8.02 7.69 -24.40
C GLN A 473 -7.08 8.15 -25.52
N PHE A 474 -7.35 7.70 -26.75
CA PHE A 474 -6.55 8.09 -27.90
C PHE A 474 -6.57 9.61 -28.09
N GLY A 475 -5.40 10.24 -28.16
CA GLY A 475 -5.27 11.70 -28.27
C GLY A 475 -5.30 12.48 -26.95
N GLN A 476 -5.47 11.82 -25.80
CA GLN A 476 -5.34 12.45 -24.49
C GLN A 476 -3.97 12.18 -23.85
N GLU A 477 -3.41 13.21 -23.23
CA GLU A 477 -2.19 13.08 -22.43
C GLU A 477 -2.47 12.54 -21.02
N PRO A 478 -1.51 11.84 -20.40
CA PRO A 478 -1.59 11.48 -18.99
C PRO A 478 -1.72 12.73 -18.09
N PRO A 479 -2.33 12.62 -16.90
CA PRO A 479 -2.40 13.74 -15.98
C PRO A 479 -1.02 14.30 -15.63
N LYS A 480 -0.87 15.62 -15.65
CA LYS A 480 0.41 16.31 -15.45
C LYS A 480 1.11 15.95 -14.13
N TRP A 481 0.37 15.73 -13.05
CA TRP A 481 0.96 15.32 -11.78
C TRP A 481 1.69 13.96 -11.89
N VAL A 482 1.22 13.05 -12.76
CA VAL A 482 1.89 11.77 -13.02
C VAL A 482 3.18 12.00 -13.79
N THR A 483 3.16 12.86 -14.82
CA THR A 483 4.36 13.18 -15.61
C THR A 483 5.42 13.87 -14.75
N ASP A 484 5.00 14.76 -13.85
CA ASP A 484 5.88 15.44 -12.90
C ASP A 484 6.45 14.44 -11.86
N LEU A 485 5.61 13.50 -11.39
CA LEU A 485 6.04 12.46 -10.45
C LEU A 485 7.10 11.53 -11.06
N VAL A 486 6.88 11.03 -12.28
CA VAL A 486 7.79 10.07 -12.93
C VAL A 486 9.08 10.71 -13.44
N SER A 487 9.10 12.04 -13.60
CA SER A 487 10.31 12.81 -13.96
C SER A 487 11.06 13.36 -12.74
N SER A 488 10.49 13.22 -11.54
CA SER A 488 11.10 13.71 -10.30
C SER A 488 12.28 12.85 -9.83
N HIS A 489 13.09 13.41 -8.93
CA HIS A 489 14.19 12.71 -8.26
C HIS A 489 13.75 11.55 -7.34
N LEU A 490 12.45 11.35 -7.15
CA LEU A 490 11.92 10.34 -6.24
C LEU A 490 12.02 8.93 -6.81
N VAL A 491 12.03 8.82 -8.14
CA VAL A 491 11.93 7.55 -8.88
C VAL A 491 13.00 7.46 -9.96
N GLU A 492 13.40 6.24 -10.30
CA GLU A 492 14.35 5.97 -11.37
C GLU A 492 13.74 4.95 -12.34
N ALA A 493 13.65 5.29 -13.63
CA ALA A 493 12.99 4.44 -14.61
C ALA A 493 13.80 3.17 -14.90
N VAL A 494 13.16 2.00 -14.82
CA VAL A 494 13.78 0.70 -15.09
C VAL A 494 12.90 -0.09 -16.07
N PRO A 495 13.09 0.10 -17.38
CA PRO A 495 12.35 -0.63 -18.40
C PRO A 495 12.68 -2.13 -18.40
N LYS A 496 11.80 -2.94 -19.01
CA LYS A 496 11.87 -4.41 -19.03
C LYS A 496 12.82 -4.96 -20.08
#